data_AF-A0A2X4RJE7-F1
#
_entry.id   AF-A0A2X4RJE7-F1
#
_cell.length_a   1.000
_cell.length_b   1.000
_cell.length_c   1.000
_cell.angle_alpha   90.00
_cell.angle_beta   90.00
_cell.angle_gamma   90.00
#
_symmetry.space_group_name_H-M   'P 1'
#
loop_
_entity.id
_entity.type
_entity.pdbx_description
1 polymer ?
#
loop_
_entity_poly.entity_id
_entity_poly.type
_entity_poly.pdbx_seq_one_letter_code
_entity_poly.pdbx_strand_id
1 'polypeptide(L)'
;MANQSNKNLTALLESLGRASTPQVKPNRFGLSAASFLGAAMFPSEPDSTLLLGTQEMLSTWPKNNKVVLAVPGLIKEQIVDQNFSRLVIDESAFHRGPWIGTDSGGQSHLASELFEAGRVARGTGRAVYFVPTPSNGPRFDSAYIRSTCTVDFSNIPAEDLEEGAPQSEVWDFLLKLLADRYGMK
;
A
#
# COMPACT_ATOMS: atom_id res chain seq x y z
N MET A 1 30.98 8.25 -17.77
CA MET A 1 29.79 7.74 -18.49
C MET A 1 28.44 8.31 -17.97
N ALA A 2 28.42 9.39 -17.17
CA ALA A 2 27.17 9.98 -16.63
C ALA A 2 26.50 11.07 -17.51
N ASN A 3 27.05 11.37 -18.70
CA ASN A 3 26.71 12.59 -19.45
C ASN A 3 25.73 12.39 -20.63
N GLN A 4 25.46 11.14 -21.02
CA GLN A 4 24.51 10.83 -22.11
C GLN A 4 23.06 10.64 -21.61
N SER A 5 22.89 10.09 -20.41
CA SER A 5 21.57 9.85 -19.80
C SER A 5 20.81 11.16 -19.55
N ASN A 6 21.50 12.21 -19.08
CA ASN A 6 20.88 13.51 -18.84
C ASN A 6 20.44 14.20 -20.14
N LYS A 7 21.22 14.12 -21.22
CA LYS A 7 20.85 14.73 -22.50
C LYS A 7 19.58 14.10 -23.10
N ASN A 8 19.45 12.78 -22.99
CA ASN A 8 18.27 12.07 -23.47
C ASN A 8 17.04 12.41 -22.64
N LEU A 9 17.18 12.54 -21.32
CA LEU A 9 16.09 12.93 -20.43
C LEU A 9 15.62 14.36 -20.74
N THR A 10 16.54 15.30 -20.94
CA THR A 10 16.20 16.70 -21.26
C THR A 10 15.47 16.79 -22.60
N ALA A 11 15.94 16.09 -23.64
CA ALA A 11 15.28 16.06 -24.95
C ALA A 11 13.87 15.46 -24.90
N LEU A 12 13.65 14.48 -24.02
CA LEU A 12 12.34 13.85 -23.80
C LEU A 12 11.38 14.75 -23.01
N LEU A 13 11.91 15.54 -22.06
CA LEU A 13 11.13 16.50 -21.28
C LEU A 13 10.75 17.75 -22.09
N GLU A 14 11.63 18.17 -23.02
CA GLU A 14 11.37 19.26 -23.96
C GLU A 14 10.30 18.87 -24.99
N SER A 15 10.33 17.65 -25.52
CA SER A 15 9.33 17.17 -26.50
C SER A 15 7.94 16.98 -25.89
N LEU A 16 7.86 16.69 -24.58
CA LEU A 16 6.61 16.57 -23.82
C LEU A 16 6.00 17.91 -23.37
N GLY A 17 6.63 19.05 -23.70
CA GLY A 17 6.12 20.39 -23.37
C GLY A 17 6.06 20.69 -21.86
N ARG A 18 6.77 19.91 -21.02
CA ARG A 18 6.81 20.06 -19.55
C ARG A 18 8.08 20.73 -19.04
N ALA A 19 8.68 21.59 -19.85
CA ALA A 19 9.81 22.41 -19.45
C ALA A 19 9.32 23.49 -18.47
N SER A 20 9.37 23.17 -17.17
CA SER A 20 9.47 24.09 -16.01
C SER A 20 8.51 23.71 -14.88
N THR A 21 8.65 22.51 -14.32
CA THR A 21 8.51 22.42 -12.85
C THR A 21 9.89 22.71 -12.28
N PRO A 22 10.10 23.83 -11.56
CA PRO A 22 11.40 24.11 -10.96
C PRO A 22 11.80 22.92 -10.10
N GLN A 23 13.07 22.49 -10.18
CA GLN A 23 13.57 21.43 -9.30
C GLN A 23 13.20 21.80 -7.87
N VAL A 24 12.42 20.93 -7.23
CA VAL A 24 12.08 21.08 -5.81
C VAL A 24 13.41 21.17 -5.08
N LYS A 25 13.65 22.31 -4.43
CA LYS A 25 14.90 22.53 -3.70
C LYS A 25 15.07 21.37 -2.72
N PRO A 26 16.14 20.57 -2.81
CA PRO A 26 16.38 19.53 -1.83
C PRO A 26 16.48 20.19 -0.45
N ASN A 27 15.82 19.59 0.54
CA ASN A 27 15.88 20.09 1.90
C ASN A 27 17.34 20.13 2.37
N ARG A 28 17.85 21.32 2.69
CA ARG A 28 19.25 21.54 3.11
C ARG A 28 19.61 20.81 4.41
N PHE A 29 18.61 20.37 5.17
CA PHE A 29 18.78 19.61 6.40
C PHE A 29 18.74 18.09 6.20
N GLY A 30 18.48 17.61 4.98
CA GLY A 30 18.31 16.18 4.71
C GLY A 30 17.09 15.53 5.39
N LEU A 31 16.21 16.33 6.01
CA LEU A 31 15.02 15.83 6.70
C LEU A 31 13.95 15.46 5.66
N SER A 32 13.53 14.20 5.65
CA SER A 32 12.34 13.78 4.91
C SER A 32 11.08 14.05 5.73
N ALA A 33 9.90 13.94 5.13
CA ALA A 33 8.63 14.05 5.86
C ALA A 33 8.55 13.00 6.99
N ALA A 34 9.15 11.83 6.78
CA ALA A 34 9.31 10.80 7.79
C ALA A 34 10.10 11.27 9.02
N SER A 35 11.17 12.03 8.80
CA SER A 35 12.01 12.57 9.88
C SER A 35 11.22 13.52 10.80
N PHE A 36 10.17 14.16 10.28
CA PHE A 36 9.28 15.04 11.04
C PHE A 36 8.12 14.30 11.73
N LEU A 37 7.56 13.28 11.08
CA LEU A 37 6.40 12.52 11.58
C LEU A 37 6.78 11.48 12.64
N GLY A 38 8.06 11.12 12.74
CA GLY A 38 8.64 10.32 13.81
C GLY A 38 8.72 8.83 13.50
N ALA A 39 9.61 8.14 14.22
CA ALA A 39 9.94 6.72 14.00
C ALA A 39 8.74 5.76 14.18
N ALA A 40 7.69 6.17 14.89
CA ALA A 40 6.48 5.37 15.09
C ALA A 40 5.70 5.09 13.79
N MET A 41 5.95 5.87 12.73
CA MET A 41 5.35 5.66 11.41
C MET A 41 6.13 4.63 10.57
N PHE A 42 7.20 4.03 11.11
CA PHE A 42 8.04 3.09 10.40
C PHE A 42 8.03 1.71 11.06
N PRO A 43 8.12 0.64 10.27
CA PRO A 43 8.41 -0.71 10.77
C PRO A 43 9.62 -0.75 11.72
N SER A 44 9.38 -0.94 13.01
CA SER A 44 10.45 -1.01 14.01
C SER A 44 11.03 -2.41 14.19
N GLU A 45 10.33 -3.44 13.73
CA GLU A 45 10.67 -4.86 13.94
C GLU A 45 10.60 -5.63 12.62
N PRO A 46 11.47 -6.63 12.38
CA PRO A 46 11.42 -7.45 11.19
C PRO A 46 10.06 -8.11 10.97
N ASP A 47 9.74 -8.39 9.71
CA ASP A 47 8.48 -9.02 9.30
C ASP A 47 7.21 -8.20 9.64
N SER A 48 7.35 -6.88 9.75
CA SER A 48 6.23 -5.99 9.99
C SER A 48 5.30 -5.88 8.79
N THR A 49 4.01 -5.79 9.09
CA THR A 49 2.95 -5.48 8.13
C THR A 49 2.75 -3.97 8.03
N LEU A 50 2.75 -3.45 6.81
CA LEU A 50 2.22 -2.12 6.55
C LEU A 50 0.73 -2.26 6.26
N LEU A 51 -0.11 -1.64 7.09
CA LEU A 51 -1.56 -1.75 7.02
C LEU A 51 -2.17 -0.46 6.51
N LEU A 52 -2.77 -0.52 5.34
CA LEU A 52 -3.71 0.47 4.87
C LEU A 52 -5.10 0.00 5.29
N GLY A 53 -5.57 0.47 6.45
CA GLY A 53 -6.81 -0.01 7.05
C GLY A 53 -7.37 0.98 8.05
N THR A 54 -8.43 0.55 8.73
CA THR A 54 -9.14 1.35 9.73
C THR A 54 -8.53 1.18 11.12
N GLN A 55 -8.83 2.11 12.04
CA GLN A 55 -8.39 1.98 13.43
C GLN A 55 -9.02 0.76 14.11
N GLU A 56 -10.25 0.42 13.70
CA GLU A 56 -10.96 -0.76 14.12
C GLU A 56 -10.19 -2.02 13.73
N MET A 57 -9.74 -2.14 12.47
CA MET A 57 -8.92 -3.27 12.02
C MET A 57 -7.58 -3.35 12.77
N LEU A 58 -6.92 -2.20 12.97
CA LEU A 58 -5.67 -2.12 13.74
C LEU A 58 -5.86 -2.62 15.18
N SER A 59 -6.97 -2.25 15.83
CA SER A 59 -7.27 -2.64 17.21
C SER A 59 -7.49 -4.14 17.39
N THR A 60 -7.91 -4.81 16.32
CA THR A 60 -8.14 -6.26 16.27
C THR A 60 -6.96 -7.05 15.69
N TRP A 61 -5.89 -6.36 15.28
CA TRP A 61 -4.76 -6.99 14.61
C TRP A 61 -4.09 -8.05 15.50
N PRO A 62 -3.62 -9.19 14.94
CA PRO A 62 -3.00 -10.25 15.73
C PRO A 62 -1.79 -9.74 16.53
N LYS A 63 -1.80 -9.95 17.85
CA LYS A 63 -0.81 -9.37 18.78
C LYS A 63 0.64 -9.79 18.51
N ASN A 64 0.84 -10.98 17.94
CA ASN A 64 2.16 -11.50 17.62
C ASN A 64 2.71 -10.96 16.31
N ASN A 65 1.89 -10.27 15.51
CA ASN A 65 2.28 -9.72 14.21
C ASN A 65 2.42 -8.21 14.33
N LYS A 66 3.61 -7.71 14.01
CA LYS A 66 3.89 -6.28 14.07
C LYS A 66 3.22 -5.57 12.92
N VAL A 67 2.59 -4.44 13.22
CA VAL A 67 1.80 -3.67 12.25
C VAL A 67 2.04 -2.19 12.43
N VAL A 68 2.16 -1.49 11.31
CA VAL A 68 2.28 -0.04 11.22
C VAL A 68 1.28 0.44 10.19
N LEU A 69 0.62 1.58 10.43
CA LEU A 69 -0.31 2.14 9.46
C LEU A 69 0.42 2.73 8.26
N ALA A 70 -0.11 2.46 7.06
CA ALA A 70 0.29 3.14 5.84
C ALA A 70 -0.16 4.60 5.89
N VAL A 71 0.77 5.53 5.68
CA VAL A 71 0.48 6.97 5.78
C VAL A 71 0.57 7.61 4.38
N PRO A 72 -0.47 8.36 3.94
CA PRO A 72 -0.41 9.11 2.69
C PRO A 72 0.79 10.07 2.66
N GLY A 73 1.49 10.13 1.53
CA GLY A 73 2.72 10.89 1.36
C GLY A 73 3.98 10.24 1.94
N LEU A 74 3.86 9.18 2.76
CA LEU A 74 5.01 8.46 3.34
C LEU A 74 5.12 7.01 2.87
N ILE A 75 4.09 6.44 2.24
CA ILE A 75 4.07 4.99 1.97
C ILE A 75 5.26 4.54 1.12
N LYS A 76 5.76 5.42 0.23
CA LYS A 76 6.97 5.18 -0.57
C LYS A 76 8.23 5.05 0.28
N GLU A 77 8.32 5.78 1.37
CA GLU A 77 9.42 5.66 2.34
C GLU A 77 9.20 4.43 3.24
N GLN A 78 7.96 4.13 3.63
CA GLN A 78 7.63 2.97 4.46
C GLN A 78 7.89 1.63 3.73
N ILE A 79 7.61 1.55 2.43
CA ILE A 79 7.69 0.30 1.66
C ILE A 79 9.14 -0.15 1.37
N VAL A 80 10.09 0.78 1.40
CA VAL A 80 11.51 0.49 1.16
C VAL A 80 12.23 0.11 2.46
N ASP A 81 11.57 0.22 3.61
CA ASP A 81 12.13 -0.16 4.90
C ASP A 81 12.48 -1.66 4.93
N GLN A 82 13.59 -2.00 5.57
CA GLN A 82 14.09 -3.39 5.64
C GLN A 82 13.24 -4.29 6.54
N ASN A 83 12.53 -3.72 7.51
CA ASN A 83 11.69 -4.43 8.45
C ASN A 83 10.29 -4.75 7.88
N PHE A 84 9.94 -4.14 6.75
CA PHE A 84 8.69 -4.38 6.03
C PHE A 84 8.72 -5.69 5.23
N SER A 85 7.69 -6.53 5.40
CA SER A 85 7.54 -7.77 4.64
C SER A 85 6.26 -7.89 3.82
N ARG A 86 5.19 -7.18 4.21
CA ARG A 86 3.88 -7.32 3.56
C ARG A 86 3.00 -6.08 3.69
N LEU A 87 2.35 -5.70 2.60
CA LEU A 87 1.37 -4.61 2.55
C LEU A 87 -0.03 -5.21 2.57
N VAL A 88 -0.88 -4.77 3.48
CA VAL A 88 -2.30 -5.11 3.51
C VAL A 88 -3.11 -3.87 3.16
N ILE A 89 -3.94 -3.98 2.12
CA ILE A 89 -4.84 -2.94 1.64
C ILE A 89 -6.27 -3.38 1.95
N ASP A 90 -6.83 -2.81 3.00
CA ASP A 90 -8.24 -2.95 3.33
C ASP A 90 -9.07 -1.87 2.62
N GLU A 91 -9.95 -2.31 1.73
CA GLU A 91 -10.81 -1.45 0.92
C GLU A 91 -11.65 -0.48 1.77
N SER A 92 -11.97 -0.86 3.02
CA SER A 92 -12.75 0.01 3.92
C SER A 92 -12.05 1.35 4.22
N ALA A 93 -10.73 1.43 4.08
CA ALA A 93 -9.95 2.66 4.24
C ALA A 93 -10.18 3.68 3.11
N PHE A 94 -10.74 3.28 1.98
CA PHE A 94 -11.13 4.22 0.93
C PHE A 94 -12.45 4.93 1.24
N HIS A 95 -13.21 4.45 2.22
CA HIS A 95 -14.46 5.08 2.65
C HIS A 95 -14.29 5.94 3.91
N ARG A 96 -13.17 5.83 4.64
CA ARG A 96 -12.92 6.59 5.86
C ARG A 96 -11.43 6.70 6.17
N GLY A 97 -11.08 7.74 6.94
CA GLY A 97 -9.71 7.96 7.37
C GLY A 97 -8.83 8.61 6.30
N PRO A 98 -7.49 8.50 6.41
CA PRO A 98 -6.55 9.27 5.59
C PRO A 98 -6.57 8.92 4.09
N TRP A 99 -7.01 7.72 3.73
CA TRP A 99 -7.03 7.22 2.36
C TRP A 99 -8.41 7.36 1.67
N ILE A 100 -9.30 8.16 2.24
CA ILE A 100 -10.66 8.32 1.72
C ILE A 100 -10.66 8.80 0.26
N GLY A 101 -11.45 8.12 -0.58
CA GLY A 101 -11.62 8.41 -2.00
C GLY A 101 -10.43 8.04 -2.89
N THR A 102 -9.46 7.26 -2.39
CA THR A 102 -8.29 6.82 -3.18
C THR A 102 -8.66 5.90 -4.35
N ASP A 103 -9.76 5.17 -4.22
CA ASP A 103 -10.39 4.39 -5.29
C ASP A 103 -11.20 5.25 -6.27
N SER A 104 -11.45 6.52 -5.94
CA SER A 104 -12.17 7.47 -6.79
C SER A 104 -11.20 8.26 -7.68
N GLY A 105 -11.65 8.63 -8.88
CA GLY A 105 -10.86 9.49 -9.77
C GLY A 105 -10.51 10.87 -9.18
N GLY A 106 -11.18 11.29 -8.10
CA GLY A 106 -10.94 12.55 -7.40
C GLY A 106 -9.61 12.61 -6.63
N GLN A 107 -9.04 11.46 -6.23
CA GLN A 107 -7.76 11.39 -5.50
C GLN A 107 -6.71 10.55 -6.25
N SER A 108 -6.61 10.76 -7.57
CA SER A 108 -5.71 10.00 -8.45
C SER A 108 -4.23 9.99 -8.02
N HIS A 109 -3.78 11.00 -7.29
CA HIS A 109 -2.43 11.06 -6.73
C HIS A 109 -2.22 10.02 -5.62
N LEU A 110 -3.20 9.81 -4.72
CA LEU A 110 -3.15 8.75 -3.71
C LEU A 110 -3.22 7.37 -4.36
N ALA A 111 -4.06 7.23 -5.39
CA ALA A 111 -4.17 5.98 -6.14
C ALA A 111 -2.84 5.60 -6.78
N SER A 112 -2.16 6.58 -7.39
CA SER A 112 -0.83 6.44 -7.97
C SER A 112 0.23 6.15 -6.91
N GLU A 113 0.10 6.73 -5.72
CA GLU A 113 0.99 6.45 -4.59
C GLU A 113 0.90 4.99 -4.15
N LEU A 114 -0.32 4.46 -3.99
CA LEU A 114 -0.56 3.06 -3.64
C LEU A 114 -0.14 2.09 -4.75
N PHE A 115 -0.43 2.43 -6.00
CA PHE A 115 0.01 1.64 -7.13
C PHE A 115 1.52 1.48 -7.15
N GLU A 116 2.27 2.59 -6.99
CA GLU A 116 3.73 2.54 -6.93
C GLU A 116 4.24 1.77 -5.71
N ALA A 117 3.58 1.90 -4.55
CA ALA A 117 3.93 1.12 -3.36
C ALA A 117 3.75 -0.39 -3.60
N GLY A 118 2.61 -0.81 -4.16
CA GLY A 118 2.35 -2.20 -4.51
C GLY A 118 3.36 -2.74 -5.53
N ARG A 119 3.68 -1.94 -6.56
CA ARG A 119 4.70 -2.28 -7.57
C ARG A 119 6.09 -2.48 -6.95
N VAL A 120 6.52 -1.58 -6.06
CA VAL A 120 7.81 -1.68 -5.37
C VAL A 120 7.84 -2.90 -4.44
N ALA A 121 6.79 -3.10 -3.63
CA ALA A 121 6.69 -4.26 -2.74
C ALA A 121 6.84 -5.58 -3.52
N ARG A 122 6.05 -5.77 -4.58
CA ARG A 122 6.13 -6.95 -5.44
C ARG A 122 7.49 -7.11 -6.12
N GLY A 123 8.07 -6.01 -6.62
CA GLY A 123 9.41 -6.01 -7.21
C GLY A 123 10.51 -6.45 -6.24
N THR A 124 10.27 -6.34 -4.94
CA THR A 124 11.16 -6.81 -3.86
C THR A 124 10.77 -8.17 -3.27
N GLY A 125 9.84 -8.89 -3.90
CA GLY A 125 9.39 -10.22 -3.44
C GLY A 125 8.46 -10.19 -2.22
N ARG A 126 7.92 -9.01 -1.87
CA ARG A 126 7.02 -8.82 -0.72
C ARG A 126 5.56 -9.00 -1.14
N ALA A 127 4.75 -9.51 -0.23
CA ALA A 127 3.34 -9.76 -0.50
C ALA A 127 2.51 -8.46 -0.41
N VAL A 128 1.54 -8.32 -1.30
CA VAL A 128 0.54 -7.25 -1.27
C VAL A 128 -0.84 -7.90 -1.27
N TYR A 129 -1.58 -7.73 -0.17
CA TYR A 129 -2.90 -8.30 0.02
C TYR A 129 -3.97 -7.24 -0.18
N PHE A 130 -4.99 -7.54 -0.98
CA PHE A 130 -6.20 -6.73 -1.08
C PHE A 130 -7.35 -7.40 -0.34
N VAL A 131 -7.98 -6.67 0.57
CA VAL A 131 -9.07 -7.16 1.43
C VAL A 131 -10.34 -6.37 1.08
N PRO A 132 -11.33 -6.97 0.40
CA PRO A 132 -12.54 -6.26 0.01
C PRO A 132 -13.43 -5.94 1.22
N THR A 133 -14.33 -4.97 1.03
CA THR A 133 -15.38 -4.62 1.99
C THR A 133 -16.76 -4.76 1.36
N PRO A 134 -17.79 -5.18 2.11
CA PRO A 134 -19.17 -5.12 1.64
C PRO A 134 -19.52 -3.69 1.21
N SER A 135 -19.89 -3.52 -0.06
CA SER A 135 -20.20 -2.21 -0.62
C SER A 135 -21.63 -1.82 -0.26
N ASN A 136 -21.79 -1.01 0.79
CA ASN A 136 -23.06 -0.34 1.12
C ASN A 136 -23.13 1.11 0.58
N GLY A 137 -22.11 1.56 -0.17
CA GLY A 137 -21.97 2.94 -0.70
C GLY A 137 -21.60 2.99 -2.18
N PRO A 138 -21.23 4.16 -2.72
CA PRO A 138 -20.79 4.30 -4.11
C PRO A 138 -19.62 3.34 -4.38
N ARG A 139 -19.79 2.46 -5.38
CA ARG A 139 -18.71 1.59 -5.83
C ARG A 139 -17.73 2.42 -6.63
N PHE A 140 -16.52 2.55 -6.11
CA PHE A 140 -15.40 3.08 -6.84
C PHE A 140 -14.57 1.93 -7.42
N ASP A 141 -13.90 2.19 -8.54
CA ASP A 141 -13.17 1.14 -9.25
C ASP A 141 -11.76 0.99 -8.67
N SER A 142 -11.61 0.01 -7.78
CA SER A 142 -10.32 -0.37 -7.19
C SER A 142 -9.46 -1.25 -8.12
N ALA A 143 -9.88 -1.53 -9.37
CA ALA A 143 -9.11 -2.37 -10.31
C ALA A 143 -7.68 -1.87 -10.53
N TYR A 144 -7.48 -0.56 -10.60
CA TYR A 144 -6.13 0.02 -10.76
C TYR A 144 -5.20 -0.39 -9.62
N ILE A 145 -5.65 -0.25 -8.37
CA ILE A 145 -4.86 -0.61 -7.17
C ILE A 145 -4.68 -2.13 -7.08
N ARG A 146 -5.77 -2.89 -7.30
CA ARG A 146 -5.77 -4.36 -7.27
C ARG A 146 -4.80 -4.99 -8.26
N SER A 147 -4.56 -4.36 -9.41
CA SER A 147 -3.61 -4.86 -10.41
C SER A 147 -2.17 -5.03 -9.88
N THR A 148 -1.84 -4.35 -8.78
CA THR A 148 -0.53 -4.44 -8.10
C THR A 148 -0.54 -5.35 -6.89
N CYS A 149 -1.66 -6.01 -6.59
CA CYS A 149 -1.75 -6.94 -5.47
C CYS A 149 -1.22 -8.33 -5.86
N THR A 150 -0.60 -9.02 -4.90
CA THR A 150 -0.18 -10.42 -5.05
C THR A 150 -1.37 -11.34 -4.83
N VAL A 151 -2.24 -11.00 -3.88
CA VAL A 151 -3.43 -11.76 -3.52
C VAL A 151 -4.62 -10.81 -3.45
N ASP A 152 -5.71 -11.19 -4.11
CA ASP A 152 -7.00 -10.50 -4.05
C ASP A 152 -8.00 -11.41 -3.30
N PHE A 153 -8.34 -11.04 -2.07
CA PHE A 153 -9.29 -11.79 -1.26
C PHE A 153 -10.74 -11.69 -1.77
N SER A 154 -11.01 -10.91 -2.83
CA SER A 154 -12.30 -10.92 -3.52
C SER A 154 -12.55 -12.22 -4.29
N ASN A 155 -11.50 -12.96 -4.62
CA ASN A 155 -11.58 -14.19 -5.40
C ASN A 155 -10.41 -15.12 -5.04
N ILE A 156 -10.47 -15.75 -3.87
CA ILE A 156 -9.48 -16.74 -3.42
C ILE A 156 -9.78 -18.07 -4.14
N PRO A 157 -8.84 -18.62 -4.92
CA PRO A 157 -8.99 -19.95 -5.51
C PRO A 157 -9.24 -21.01 -4.42
N ALA A 158 -10.14 -21.95 -4.68
CA ALA A 158 -10.39 -23.06 -3.75
C ALA A 158 -9.11 -23.90 -3.50
N GLU A 159 -8.22 -23.96 -4.49
CA GLU A 159 -6.92 -24.65 -4.44
C GLU A 159 -6.01 -24.07 -3.34
N ASP A 160 -6.02 -22.74 -3.13
CA ASP A 160 -5.24 -22.08 -2.08
C ASP A 160 -5.77 -22.38 -0.66
N LEU A 161 -6.98 -22.95 -0.56
CA LEU A 161 -7.62 -23.38 0.68
C LEU A 161 -7.48 -24.90 0.90
N GLU A 162 -7.18 -25.69 -0.15
CA GLU A 162 -7.21 -27.16 -0.12
C GLU A 162 -5.87 -27.83 0.17
N GLU A 163 -4.74 -27.11 0.15
CA GLU A 163 -3.46 -27.70 0.51
C GLU A 163 -3.12 -27.44 1.98
N GLY A 164 -2.88 -28.51 2.75
CA GLY A 164 -2.48 -28.50 4.17
C GLY A 164 -1.12 -27.83 4.46
N ALA A 165 -0.73 -26.83 3.67
CA ALA A 165 0.34 -25.90 3.96
C ALA A 165 -0.05 -25.05 5.18
N PRO A 166 0.87 -24.85 6.14
CA PRO A 166 0.60 -23.97 7.28
C PRO A 166 0.31 -22.56 6.81
N GLN A 167 -0.89 -22.07 7.10
CA GLN A 167 -1.27 -20.68 6.83
C GLN A 167 -0.65 -19.75 7.87
N SER A 168 -0.36 -18.52 7.45
CA SER A 168 0.16 -17.51 8.39
C SER A 168 -0.96 -16.97 9.28
N GLU A 169 -0.64 -16.55 10.50
CA GLU A 169 -1.62 -15.94 11.41
C GLU A 169 -2.29 -14.69 10.81
N VAL A 170 -1.57 -13.93 9.96
CA VAL A 170 -2.14 -12.81 9.22
C VAL A 170 -3.16 -13.29 8.18
N TRP A 171 -2.89 -14.38 7.47
CA TRP A 171 -3.82 -14.96 6.50
C TRP A 171 -5.12 -15.39 7.17
N ASP A 172 -5.03 -16.15 8.26
CA ASP A 172 -6.19 -16.62 9.02
C ASP A 172 -7.01 -15.45 9.58
N PHE A 173 -6.32 -14.41 10.07
CA PHE A 173 -6.96 -13.18 10.51
C PHE A 173 -7.75 -12.50 9.38
N LEU A 174 -7.16 -12.37 8.18
CA LEU A 174 -7.82 -11.74 7.04
C LEU A 174 -9.02 -12.57 6.53
N LEU A 175 -8.91 -13.90 6.50
CA LEU A 175 -10.03 -14.78 6.18
C LEU A 175 -11.18 -14.62 7.19
N LYS A 176 -10.86 -14.62 8.48
CA LYS A 176 -11.87 -14.41 9.53
C LYS A 176 -12.53 -13.04 9.42
N LEU A 177 -11.74 -11.99 9.18
CA LEU A 177 -12.24 -10.64 8.97
C LEU A 177 -13.24 -10.58 7.80
N LEU A 178 -12.99 -11.31 6.72
CA LEU A 178 -13.92 -11.39 5.59
C LEU A 178 -15.17 -12.19 5.92
N ALA A 179 -15.02 -13.33 6.58
CA ALA A 179 -16.17 -14.12 7.04
C ALA A 179 -17.10 -13.26 7.90
N ASP A 180 -16.55 -12.51 8.86
CA ASP A 180 -17.29 -11.59 9.73
C ASP A 180 -17.98 -10.46 8.93
N ARG A 181 -17.30 -9.88 7.92
CA ARG A 181 -17.84 -8.80 7.07
C ARG A 181 -19.02 -9.25 6.20
N TYR A 182 -18.90 -10.42 5.59
CA TYR A 182 -19.89 -10.94 4.65
C TYR A 182 -20.91 -11.85 5.32
N GLY A 183 -20.82 -12.07 6.64
CA GLY A 183 -21.70 -12.95 7.39
C GLY A 183 -21.57 -14.42 6.97
N MET A 184 -20.41 -14.83 6.47
CA MET A 184 -20.12 -16.22 6.13
C MET A 184 -19.81 -16.97 7.44
N LYS A 185 -20.52 -18.08 7.68
CA LYS A 185 -20.33 -18.94 8.85
C LYS A 185 -19.32 -20.04 8.55
#